data_AF-A0A7J6SMD3-F1
#
_entry.id   AF-A0A7J6SMD3-F1
#
_cell.length_a   1.000
_cell.length_b   1.000
_cell.length_c   1.000
_cell.angle_alpha   90.00
_cell.angle_beta   90.00
_cell.angle_gamma   90.00
#
_symmetry.space_group_name_H-M   'P 1'
#
loop_
_entity.id
_entity.type
_entity.pdbx_description
1 polymer ?
#
loop_
_entity_poly.entity_id
_entity_poly.type
_entity_poly.pdbx_seq_one_letter_code
_entity_poly.pdbx_strand_id
1 'polypeptide(L)'
;MSRRPQQGAASHALMLPPVGYKFIPKSDKVCGAPGCFECYDIYCQRCESKDRRIMELEMRNNDLCKNLTLLQGQLFAKIQQHRESGSSAPVGGETVQSSQPTFRPGGPPSANMKDAFAYVQSPVLHDPVSNRNYVATTTYTSPP
;
A
#
# COMPACT_ATOMS: atom_id res chain seq x y z
N MET A 1 -57.84 39.23 -12.22
CA MET A 1 -56.74 38.91 -11.29
C MET A 1 -57.12 37.67 -10.49
N SER A 2 -56.79 36.47 -10.98
CA SER A 2 -57.08 35.21 -10.29
C SER A 2 -55.82 34.67 -9.63
N ARG A 3 -55.73 34.83 -8.30
CA ARG A 3 -54.72 34.12 -7.51
C ARG A 3 -55.20 32.66 -7.35
N ARG A 4 -54.48 31.73 -7.97
CA ARG A 4 -54.67 30.29 -7.77
C ARG A 4 -54.31 29.93 -6.31
N PRO A 5 -55.02 29.00 -5.67
CA PRO A 5 -54.69 28.52 -4.34
C PRO A 5 -53.37 27.72 -4.40
N GLN A 6 -52.44 28.04 -3.50
CA GLN A 6 -51.25 27.22 -3.22
C GLN A 6 -51.71 25.87 -2.68
N GLN A 7 -51.72 24.85 -3.53
CA GLN A 7 -51.93 23.47 -3.13
C GLN A 7 -50.58 22.84 -2.77
N GLY A 8 -50.51 22.28 -1.55
CA GLY A 8 -49.60 21.19 -1.24
C GLY A 8 -48.25 21.55 -0.63
N ALA A 9 -48.24 22.27 0.49
CA ALA A 9 -47.14 22.16 1.45
C ALA A 9 -47.23 20.78 2.14
N ALA A 10 -46.90 19.71 1.41
CA ALA A 10 -46.62 18.42 2.01
C ALA A 10 -45.43 18.63 2.94
N SER A 11 -45.65 18.40 4.23
CA SER A 11 -44.75 18.63 5.34
C SER A 11 -43.41 17.92 5.13
N HIS A 12 -42.41 18.62 4.61
CA HIS A 12 -41.04 18.15 4.69
C HIS A 12 -40.52 18.49 6.09
N ALA A 13 -40.34 17.47 6.92
CA ALA A 13 -39.82 17.64 8.27
C ALA A 13 -38.37 18.16 8.21
N LEU A 14 -38.03 19.07 9.14
CA LEU A 14 -36.66 19.51 9.41
C LEU A 14 -35.79 18.28 9.71
N MET A 15 -35.01 17.83 8.74
CA MET A 15 -33.95 16.87 8.99
C MET A 15 -32.67 17.65 9.21
N LEU A 16 -32.25 17.73 10.47
CA LEU A 16 -30.85 18.00 10.80
C LEU A 16 -30.02 16.84 10.21
N PRO A 17 -28.85 17.10 9.60
CA PRO A 17 -28.03 16.01 9.08
C PRO A 17 -27.72 15.04 10.23
N PRO A 18 -27.83 13.72 10.00
CA PRO A 18 -27.41 12.74 10.97
C PRO A 18 -25.97 12.99 11.40
N VAL A 19 -25.62 12.62 12.62
CA VAL A 19 -24.26 12.82 13.16
C VAL A 19 -23.21 12.24 12.20
N GLY A 20 -22.21 13.05 11.85
CA GLY A 20 -21.16 12.67 10.91
C GLY A 20 -21.49 12.86 9.42
N TYR A 21 -22.63 13.48 9.09
CA TYR A 21 -22.95 13.92 7.73
C TYR A 21 -23.02 15.45 7.65
N LYS A 22 -22.73 16.01 6.47
CA LYS A 22 -22.86 17.44 6.18
C LYS A 22 -23.69 17.63 4.92
N PHE A 23 -24.54 18.66 4.92
CA PHE A 23 -25.27 19.09 3.73
C PHE A 23 -24.50 20.21 3.04
N ILE A 24 -24.26 20.06 1.73
CA ILE A 24 -23.61 21.08 0.91
C ILE A 24 -24.63 21.58 -0.13
N PRO A 25 -24.91 22.88 -0.21
CA PRO A 25 -25.74 23.45 -1.27
C PRO A 25 -25.16 23.17 -2.66
N LYS A 26 -26.00 22.72 -3.59
CA LYS A 26 -25.63 22.52 -5.00
C LYS A 26 -25.52 23.83 -5.78
N SER A 27 -26.24 24.86 -5.34
CA SER A 27 -26.30 26.16 -5.97
C SER A 27 -26.40 27.28 -4.92
N ASP A 28 -26.06 28.50 -5.32
CA ASP A 28 -26.15 29.69 -4.45
C ASP A 28 -27.58 30.01 -4.01
N LYS A 29 -28.58 29.56 -4.78
CA LYS A 29 -30.01 29.76 -4.49
C LYS A 29 -30.63 28.45 -4.01
N VAL A 30 -30.66 28.28 -2.69
CA VAL A 30 -31.42 27.21 -2.04
C VAL A 30 -32.89 27.65 -1.89
N CYS A 31 -33.83 26.73 -2.13
CA CYS A 31 -35.26 27.02 -2.04
C CYS A 31 -35.76 27.29 -0.60
N GLY A 32 -34.89 27.13 0.40
CA GLY A 32 -35.21 27.28 1.83
C GLY A 32 -36.16 26.21 2.37
N ALA A 33 -36.66 25.30 1.52
CA ALA A 33 -37.50 24.20 1.94
C ALA A 33 -36.67 23.17 2.73
N PRO A 34 -37.12 22.76 3.93
CA PRO A 34 -36.43 21.75 4.71
C PRO A 34 -36.36 20.42 3.94
N GLY A 35 -35.22 19.73 3.99
CA GLY A 35 -35.05 18.41 3.38
C GLY A 35 -35.10 18.37 1.84
N CYS A 36 -34.86 19.49 1.15
CA CYS A 36 -34.82 19.50 -0.31
C CYS A 36 -33.53 18.85 -0.86
N PHE A 37 -33.57 17.56 -1.19
CA PHE A 37 -32.45 16.82 -1.79
C PHE A 37 -32.07 17.30 -3.20
N GLU A 38 -32.93 18.08 -3.84
CA GLU A 38 -32.62 18.74 -5.11
C GLU A 38 -31.69 19.93 -4.94
N CYS A 39 -31.73 20.60 -3.78
CA CYS A 39 -30.88 21.75 -3.49
C CYS A 39 -29.59 21.39 -2.72
N TYR A 40 -29.54 20.23 -2.06
CA TYR A 40 -28.41 19.84 -1.20
C TYR A 40 -27.85 18.47 -1.57
N ASP A 41 -26.53 18.35 -1.52
CA ASP A 41 -25.81 17.07 -1.50
C ASP A 41 -25.46 16.68 -0.07
N ILE A 42 -25.46 15.36 0.19
CA ILE A 42 -25.17 14.80 1.50
C ILE A 42 -23.81 14.12 1.47
N TYR A 43 -22.90 14.60 2.31
CA TYR A 43 -21.55 14.05 2.41
C TYR A 43 -21.32 13.38 3.75
N CYS A 44 -20.75 12.17 3.71
CA CYS A 44 -20.27 11.47 4.90
C CYS A 44 -18.89 12.02 5.29
N GLN A 45 -18.78 12.61 6.48
CA GLN A 45 -17.52 13.17 6.99
C GLN A 45 -16.46 12.09 7.22
N ARG A 46 -16.87 10.86 7.54
CA ARG A 46 -15.95 9.72 7.67
C ARG A 46 -15.37 9.32 6.32
N CYS A 47 -16.18 9.30 5.26
CA CYS A 47 -15.68 9.02 3.91
C CYS A 47 -14.72 10.11 3.45
N GLU A 48 -15.07 11.38 3.62
CA GLU A 48 -14.18 12.50 3.29
C GLU A 48 -12.83 12.44 4.03
N SER A 49 -12.85 12.04 5.31
CA SER A 49 -11.63 11.86 6.10
C SER A 49 -10.80 10.67 5.63
N LYS A 50 -11.44 9.58 5.20
CA LYS A 50 -10.77 8.42 4.60
C LYS A 50 -10.13 8.78 3.27
N ASP A 51 -10.85 9.49 2.39
CA ASP A 51 -10.34 9.88 1.07
C ASP A 51 -9.12 10.79 1.18
N ARG A 52 -9.17 11.77 2.10
CA ARG A 52 -8.00 12.60 2.44
C ARG A 52 -6.82 11.76 2.91
N ARG A 53 -7.07 10.76 3.76
CA ARG A 53 -6.01 9.89 4.28
C ARG A 53 -5.43 8.98 3.21
N ILE A 54 -6.25 8.45 2.30
CA ILE A 54 -5.79 7.62 1.17
C ILE A 54 -4.85 8.45 0.30
N MET A 55 -5.26 9.65 -0.11
CA MET A 55 -4.44 10.55 -0.92
C MET A 55 -3.09 10.86 -0.27
N GLU A 56 -3.07 11.14 1.03
CA GLU A 56 -1.84 11.38 1.78
C GLU A 56 -0.92 10.14 1.78
N LEU A 57 -1.49 8.95 1.97
CA LEU A 57 -0.73 7.70 1.94
C LEU A 57 -0.20 7.40 0.54
N GLU A 58 -0.95 7.69 -0.51
CA GLU A 58 -0.51 7.55 -1.90
C GLU A 58 0.66 8.48 -2.23
N MET A 59 0.62 9.74 -1.76
CA MET A 59 1.75 10.67 -1.91
C MET A 59 3.00 10.14 -1.22
N ARG A 60 2.87 9.71 0.04
CA ARG A 60 4.00 9.13 0.80
C ARG A 60 4.56 7.88 0.15
N ASN A 61 3.69 7.00 -0.36
CA ASN A 61 4.09 5.78 -1.05
C ASN A 61 4.88 6.10 -2.32
N ASN A 62 4.38 7.04 -3.14
CA ASN A 62 5.09 7.47 -4.34
C ASN A 62 6.48 8.03 -4.03
N ASP A 63 6.63 8.82 -2.98
CA ASP A 63 7.93 9.37 -2.59
C ASP A 63 8.89 8.28 -2.07
N LEU A 64 8.39 7.30 -1.32
CA LEU A 64 9.19 6.14 -0.93
C LEU A 64 9.65 5.33 -2.15
N CYS A 65 8.78 5.10 -3.13
CA CYS A 65 9.13 4.41 -4.37
C CYS A 65 10.24 5.14 -5.13
N LYS A 66 10.16 6.48 -5.26
CA LYS A 66 11.22 7.28 -5.90
C LYS A 66 12.56 7.14 -5.16
N ASN A 67 12.55 7.25 -3.83
CA ASN A 67 13.75 7.11 -3.02
C ASN A 67 14.38 5.72 -3.15
N LEU A 68 13.55 4.68 -3.18
CA LEU A 68 14.01 3.31 -3.35
C LEU A 68 14.66 3.12 -4.73
N THR A 69 14.06 3.64 -5.80
CA THR A 69 14.64 3.62 -7.15
C THR A 69 15.98 4.35 -7.22
N LEU A 70 16.11 5.52 -6.58
CA LEU A 70 17.37 6.27 -6.51
C LEU A 70 18.46 5.46 -5.79
N LEU A 71 18.13 4.86 -4.64
CA LEU A 71 19.06 4.04 -3.87
C LEU A 71 19.47 2.77 -4.63
N GLN A 72 18.54 2.10 -5.32
CA GLN A 72 18.87 0.97 -6.18
C GLN A 72 19.85 1.38 -7.28
N GLY A 73 19.60 2.51 -7.96
CA GLY A 73 20.53 3.02 -8.98
C GLY A 73 21.94 3.29 -8.44
N GLN A 74 22.04 3.90 -7.25
CA GLN A 74 23.33 4.16 -6.59
C GLN A 74 24.04 2.87 -6.14
N LEU A 75 23.30 1.89 -5.64
CA LEU A 75 23.85 0.61 -5.21
C LEU A 75 24.40 -0.19 -6.41
N PHE A 76 23.65 -0.27 -7.51
CA PHE A 76 24.13 -0.95 -8.71
C PHE A 76 25.34 -0.26 -9.34
N ALA A 77 25.37 1.08 -9.35
CA ALA A 77 26.55 1.83 -9.79
C ALA A 77 27.79 1.54 -8.92
N LYS A 78 27.62 1.48 -7.59
CA LYS A 78 28.72 1.13 -6.67
C LYS A 78 29.20 -0.31 -6.82
N ILE A 79 28.29 -1.26 -7.03
CA ILE A 79 28.64 -2.67 -7.27
C ILE A 79 29.43 -2.84 -8.57
N GLN A 80 29.07 -2.11 -9.64
CA GLN A 80 29.82 -2.15 -10.90
C GLN A 80 31.23 -1.55 -10.75
N GLN A 81 31.37 -0.42 -10.05
CA GLN A 81 32.68 0.19 -9.79
C GLN A 81 33.60 -0.72 -8.94
N HIS A 82 33.03 -1.49 -8.01
CA HIS A 82 33.79 -2.46 -7.22
C HIS A 82 34.26 -3.69 -8.02
N ARG A 83 33.69 -3.95 -9.20
CA ARG A 83 34.13 -5.00 -10.13
C ARG A 83 35.25 -4.54 -11.08
N GLU A 84 35.35 -3.26 -11.38
CA GLU A 84 36.35 -2.74 -12.35
C GLU A 84 37.70 -2.33 -11.70
N SER A 85 37.76 -2.21 -10.37
CA SER A 85 39.01 -1.87 -9.65
C SER A 85 39.71 -3.07 -8.98
N GLY A 86 39.33 -4.31 -9.31
CA GLY A 86 39.87 -5.53 -8.73
C GLY A 86 40.90 -6.21 -9.63
N SER A 87 42.17 -6.02 -9.30
CA SER A 87 43.36 -6.66 -9.87
C SER A 87 43.21 -8.19 -10.03
N SER A 88 43.85 -8.69 -11.07
CA SER A 88 44.07 -10.08 -11.46
C SER A 88 44.48 -11.04 -10.32
N ALA A 89 43.71 -12.12 -10.14
CA ALA A 89 44.18 -13.43 -9.69
C ALA A 89 43.21 -14.54 -10.19
N PRO A 90 43.68 -15.60 -10.87
CA PRO A 90 42.81 -16.68 -11.35
C PRO A 90 42.89 -17.88 -10.40
N VAL A 91 41.80 -18.23 -9.70
CA VAL A 91 41.59 -19.60 -9.20
C VAL A 91 40.08 -19.88 -9.11
N GLY A 92 39.66 -20.95 -9.79
CA GLY A 92 38.45 -21.71 -9.43
C GLY A 92 37.17 -21.24 -10.09
N GLY A 93 36.84 -21.84 -11.24
CA GLY A 93 35.59 -21.60 -11.94
C GLY A 93 34.38 -22.15 -11.20
N GLU A 94 33.27 -21.44 -11.30
CA GLU A 94 31.95 -22.03 -11.49
C GLU A 94 31.04 -21.00 -12.18
N THR A 95 30.41 -21.47 -13.23
CA THR A 95 29.61 -20.76 -14.22
C THR A 95 28.45 -20.00 -13.58
N VAL A 96 28.45 -18.66 -13.67
CA VAL A 96 27.26 -17.84 -13.36
C VAL A 96 26.71 -17.29 -14.67
N GLN A 97 25.85 -18.09 -15.29
CA GLN A 97 24.91 -17.63 -16.31
C GLN A 97 23.63 -17.11 -15.64
N SER A 98 23.13 -16.02 -16.22
CA SER A 98 21.72 -15.70 -16.37
C SER A 98 20.93 -15.17 -15.17
N SER A 99 20.43 -13.96 -15.40
CA SER A 99 19.25 -13.35 -14.82
C SER A 99 18.04 -14.30 -14.76
N GLN A 100 17.71 -14.81 -13.57
CA GLN A 100 16.37 -15.23 -13.16
C GLN A 100 16.32 -15.37 -11.63
N PRO A 101 15.17 -15.15 -10.97
CA PRO A 101 15.00 -15.56 -9.58
C PRO A 101 15.02 -17.09 -9.53
N THR A 102 16.16 -17.66 -9.16
CA THR A 102 16.32 -19.10 -8.99
C THR A 102 15.59 -19.54 -7.72
N PHE A 103 14.41 -20.14 -7.87
CA PHE A 103 13.92 -21.12 -6.90
C PHE A 103 14.97 -22.25 -6.85
N ARG A 104 15.80 -22.28 -5.80
CA ARG A 104 16.68 -23.42 -5.54
C ARG A 104 15.89 -24.50 -4.81
N PRO A 105 15.67 -25.71 -5.38
CA PRO A 105 15.39 -26.89 -4.60
C PRO A 105 16.73 -27.47 -4.13
N GLY A 106 17.10 -27.30 -2.87
CA GLY A 106 18.35 -27.92 -2.42
C GLY A 106 18.94 -27.43 -1.12
N GLY A 107 18.23 -27.65 -0.03
CA GLY A 107 18.81 -27.94 1.29
C GLY A 107 17.81 -28.86 1.98
N PRO A 108 18.22 -30.01 2.55
CA PRO A 108 17.26 -30.92 3.18
C PRO A 108 16.53 -30.16 4.30
N PRO A 109 15.19 -30.23 4.37
CA PRO A 109 14.48 -29.70 5.52
C PRO A 109 15.00 -30.44 6.76
N SER A 110 15.36 -29.66 7.78
CA SER A 110 15.62 -30.21 9.11
C SER A 110 14.48 -31.17 9.47
N ALA A 111 14.81 -32.34 10.02
CA ALA A 111 13.93 -33.51 10.20
C ALA A 111 12.61 -33.26 10.98
N ASN A 112 12.41 -32.04 11.47
CA ASN A 112 11.24 -31.56 12.21
C ASN A 112 10.19 -30.81 11.36
N MET A 113 10.33 -30.73 10.03
CA MET A 113 9.37 -30.01 9.14
C MET A 113 8.41 -30.95 8.39
N LYS A 114 7.88 -32.00 9.05
CA LYS A 114 7.03 -32.99 8.38
C LYS A 114 5.65 -32.45 7.97
N ASP A 115 5.20 -31.34 8.56
CA ASP A 115 3.85 -30.78 8.36
C ASP A 115 3.81 -29.46 7.57
N ALA A 116 4.96 -29.02 7.05
CA ALA A 116 5.05 -27.77 6.27
C ALA A 116 4.88 -28.05 4.77
N PHE A 117 3.90 -27.39 4.13
CA PHE A 117 3.68 -27.52 2.68
C PHE A 117 4.47 -26.47 1.86
N ALA A 118 4.94 -25.40 2.49
CA ALA A 118 5.77 -24.38 1.86
C ALA A 118 6.72 -23.73 2.86
N TYR A 119 7.78 -23.12 2.36
CA TYR A 119 8.69 -22.28 3.15
C TYR A 119 9.24 -21.11 2.33
N VAL A 120 9.62 -20.04 3.03
CA VAL A 120 10.30 -18.85 2.47
C VAL A 120 11.53 -18.56 3.32
N GLN A 121 12.65 -18.25 2.67
CA GLN A 121 13.90 -17.86 3.34
C GLN A 121 14.23 -16.39 3.08
N SER A 122 14.70 -15.70 4.11
CA SER A 122 15.23 -14.35 3.95
C SER A 122 16.62 -14.37 3.29
N PRO A 123 17.07 -13.26 2.70
CA PRO A 123 18.48 -13.07 2.37
C PRO A 123 19.38 -13.29 3.59
N VAL A 124 20.64 -13.66 3.34
CA VAL A 124 21.66 -13.81 4.40
C VAL A 124 22.00 -12.44 4.95
N LEU A 125 21.68 -12.22 6.23
CA LEU A 125 22.08 -11.01 6.95
C LEU A 125 23.39 -11.30 7.69
N HIS A 126 24.45 -10.57 7.36
CA HIS A 126 25.73 -10.66 8.06
C HIS A 126 25.78 -9.63 9.18
N ASP A 127 26.02 -10.09 10.42
CA ASP A 127 26.29 -9.21 11.56
C ASP A 127 27.81 -9.11 11.77
N PRO A 128 28.42 -7.92 11.54
CA PRO A 128 29.85 -7.73 11.68
C PRO A 128 30.33 -7.72 13.13
N VAL A 129 29.45 -7.49 14.12
CA VAL A 129 29.82 -7.45 15.54
C VAL A 129 29.96 -8.86 16.10
N SER A 130 29.05 -9.76 15.71
CA SER A 130 29.09 -11.16 16.14
C SER A 130 29.79 -12.09 15.13
N ASN A 131 30.15 -11.57 13.96
CA ASN A 131 30.71 -12.31 12.81
C ASN A 131 29.87 -13.56 12.46
N ARG A 132 28.54 -13.40 12.52
CA ARG A 132 27.57 -14.48 12.27
C ARG A 132 26.68 -14.12 11.08
N ASN A 133 26.24 -15.17 10.40
CA ASN A 133 25.28 -15.09 9.32
C ASN A 133 23.91 -15.55 9.81
N TYR A 134 22.90 -14.74 9.58
CA TYR A 134 21.51 -15.02 9.94
C TYR A 134 20.69 -15.28 8.68
N VAL A 135 19.86 -16.32 8.74
CA VAL A 135 18.85 -16.63 7.72
C VAL A 135 17.56 -16.96 8.45
N ALA A 136 16.52 -16.17 8.23
CA ALA A 136 15.19 -16.48 8.72
C ALA A 136 14.53 -17.47 7.75
N THR A 137 13.93 -18.53 8.28
CA THR A 137 13.10 -19.46 7.51
C THR A 137 11.69 -19.43 8.07
N THR A 138 10.74 -19.03 7.25
CA THR A 138 9.30 -19.05 7.55
C THR A 138 8.70 -20.29 6.92
N THR A 139 7.98 -21.10 7.69
CA THR A 139 7.27 -22.29 7.20
C THR A 139 5.76 -22.10 7.25
N TYR A 140 5.06 -22.63 6.26
CA TYR A 140 3.60 -22.64 6.18
C TYR A 140 3.09 -24.05 6.45
N THR A 141 2.25 -24.19 7.47
CA THR A 141 1.58 -25.43 7.86
C THR A 141 0.09 -25.30 7.62
N SER A 142 -0.57 -26.39 7.22
CA SER A 142 -2.03 -26.39 7.11
C SER A 142 -2.65 -26.27 8.50
N PRO A 143 -3.77 -25.53 8.66
CA PRO A 143 -4.53 -25.55 9.90
C PRO A 143 -5.06 -26.98 10.19
N PRO A 144 -5.21 -27.35 11.46
CA PRO A 144 -5.74 -28.66 11.86
C PRO A 144 -7.20 -28.87 11.45
#